data_AF-A0A4R1HCU7-F1
#
_entry.id   AF-A0A4R1HCU7-F1
#
_cell.length_a   1.000
_cell.length_b   1.000
_cell.length_c   1.000
_cell.angle_alpha   90.00
_cell.angle_beta   90.00
_cell.angle_gamma   90.00
#
_symmetry.space_group_name_H-M   'P 1'
#
loop_
_entity.id
_entity.type
_entity.pdbx_description
1 polymer ?
#
loop_
_entity_poly.entity_id
_entity_poly.type
_entity_poly.pdbx_seq_one_letter_code
_entity_poly.pdbx_strand_id
1 'polypeptide(L)'
;MDHGTLHAPDDLTASYPGRVVGHEAARRRVAHGPGADRNWRVGADGEQRAAALLESLTQRRRRRDRLLHRPPSWRVLHSVPLDGGADIDHVLVGPPGVCTVNTRHHRGGRIELDGEALVVDGFRTTAVPDARREAARARDLLVPRLPPVLRTLPVRPVVALVGAAMQVRRWPDDVIVATEGALVAALRGLTPALDAWAVDEVYAVARRTGTWIAY
;
A
#
# COMPACT_ATOMS: atom_id res chain seq x y z
N MET A 1 -2.14 25.65 -23.25
CA MET A 1 -2.41 25.68 -21.80
C MET A 1 -1.71 24.47 -21.25
N ASP A 2 -0.68 24.72 -20.43
CA ASP A 2 0.22 23.70 -19.94
C ASP A 2 -0.54 22.82 -18.92
N HIS A 3 -0.81 21.57 -19.28
CA HIS A 3 -1.33 20.60 -18.33
C HIS A 3 -0.16 20.27 -17.40
N GLY A 4 -0.09 20.95 -16.25
CA GLY A 4 0.96 20.74 -15.25
C GLY A 4 1.07 19.25 -14.88
N THR A 5 1.99 18.56 -15.53
CA THR A 5 2.39 17.20 -15.20
C THR A 5 3.08 17.29 -13.85
N LEU A 6 2.35 16.90 -12.79
CA LEU A 6 2.89 16.88 -11.44
C LEU A 6 4.03 15.88 -11.40
N HIS A 7 5.27 16.40 -11.43
CA HIS A 7 6.45 15.59 -11.26
C HIS A 7 6.40 14.98 -9.86
N ALA A 8 6.49 13.65 -9.76
CA ALA A 8 6.65 13.02 -8.46
C ALA A 8 7.97 13.51 -7.83
N PRO A 9 8.00 13.76 -6.50
CA PRO A 9 9.22 14.21 -5.83
C PRO A 9 10.30 13.15 -6.01
N ASP A 10 11.57 13.52 -6.18
CA ASP A 10 12.64 12.53 -6.37
C ASP A 10 12.76 11.54 -5.19
N ASP A 11 12.34 11.99 -4.00
CA ASP A 11 12.27 11.23 -2.77
C ASP A 11 10.83 11.11 -2.25
N LEU A 12 10.33 9.89 -2.21
CA LEU A 12 8.96 9.54 -1.86
C LEU A 12 8.65 9.62 -0.37
N THR A 13 9.63 9.95 0.48
CA THR A 13 9.38 10.15 1.92
C THR A 13 8.47 11.34 2.24
N ALA A 14 8.35 12.29 1.30
CA ALA A 14 7.44 13.43 1.41
C ALA A 14 6.05 13.15 0.81
N SER A 15 5.84 11.99 0.19
CA SER A 15 4.53 11.62 -0.37
C SER A 15 3.52 11.35 0.75
N TYR A 16 2.28 11.81 0.54
CA TYR A 16 1.18 11.63 1.48
C TYR A 16 0.12 10.67 0.90
N PRO A 17 -0.62 9.94 1.76
CA PRO A 17 -1.64 8.98 1.31
C PRO A 17 -2.82 9.66 0.60
N GLY A 18 -3.40 9.00 -0.40
CA GLY A 18 -4.53 9.53 -1.16
C GLY A 18 -4.15 10.64 -2.14
N ARG A 19 -2.86 10.81 -2.49
CA ARG A 19 -2.41 11.91 -3.36
C ARG A 19 -3.09 11.88 -4.72
N VAL A 20 -2.98 10.76 -5.45
CA VAL A 20 -3.55 10.65 -6.81
C VAL A 20 -5.08 10.63 -6.76
N VAL A 21 -5.66 9.85 -5.86
CA VAL A 21 -7.12 9.75 -5.68
C VAL A 21 -7.76 11.08 -5.28
N GLY A 22 -7.09 11.86 -4.42
CA GLY A 22 -7.50 13.21 -4.06
C GLY A 22 -7.43 14.21 -5.23
N HIS A 23 -6.38 14.13 -6.06
CA HIS A 23 -6.30 14.94 -7.27
C HIS A 23 -7.39 14.57 -8.28
N GLU A 24 -7.70 13.29 -8.47
CA GLU A 24 -8.78 12.85 -9.35
C GLU A 24 -10.15 13.29 -8.84
N ALA A 25 -10.37 13.27 -7.51
CA ALA A 25 -11.56 13.85 -6.90
C ALA A 25 -11.71 15.33 -7.27
N ALA A 26 -10.64 16.13 -7.14
CA ALA A 26 -10.65 17.54 -7.50
C ALA A 26 -10.93 17.76 -9.00
N ARG A 27 -10.28 16.98 -9.88
CA ARG A 27 -10.49 17.05 -11.35
C ARG A 27 -11.93 16.75 -11.73
N ARG A 28 -12.52 15.67 -11.19
CA ARG A 28 -13.90 15.27 -11.48
C ARG A 28 -14.92 16.30 -11.00
N ARG A 29 -14.69 16.91 -9.84
CA ARG A 29 -15.53 18.01 -9.34
C ARG A 29 -15.52 19.22 -10.26
N VAL A 30 -14.35 19.61 -10.78
CA VAL A 30 -14.23 20.72 -11.73
C VAL A 30 -14.90 20.38 -13.06
N ALA A 31 -14.71 19.17 -13.58
CA ALA A 31 -15.22 18.76 -14.89
C ALA A 31 -16.73 18.46 -14.92
N HIS A 32 -17.29 17.92 -13.83
CA HIS A 32 -18.65 17.37 -13.81
C HIS A 32 -19.52 17.90 -12.67
N GLY A 33 -19.03 18.92 -11.94
CA GLY A 33 -19.78 19.60 -10.89
C GLY A 33 -19.79 18.88 -9.53
N PRO A 34 -20.53 19.44 -8.56
CA PRO A 34 -20.55 18.93 -7.18
C PRO A 34 -21.08 17.49 -7.10
N GLY A 35 -20.32 16.60 -6.45
CA GLY A 35 -20.74 15.22 -6.18
C GLY A 35 -20.23 14.19 -7.18
N ALA A 36 -19.68 14.59 -8.33
CA ALA A 36 -19.00 13.68 -9.25
C ALA A 36 -17.70 13.07 -8.68
N ASP A 37 -17.19 13.69 -7.62
CA ASP A 37 -15.98 13.29 -6.89
C ASP A 37 -16.28 12.36 -5.71
N ARG A 38 -17.54 12.03 -5.45
CA ARG A 38 -17.97 11.40 -4.19
C ARG A 38 -17.29 10.06 -3.95
N ASN A 39 -17.17 9.21 -4.97
CA ASN A 39 -16.49 7.91 -4.86
C ASN A 39 -14.98 8.06 -4.67
N TRP A 40 -14.36 9.03 -5.36
CA TRP A 40 -12.93 9.34 -5.22
C TRP A 40 -12.59 9.86 -3.82
N ARG A 41 -13.43 10.73 -3.24
CA ARG A 41 -13.25 11.18 -1.85
C ARG A 41 -13.37 10.04 -0.84
N VAL A 42 -14.25 9.07 -1.08
CA VAL A 42 -14.35 7.87 -0.23
C VAL A 42 -13.06 7.05 -0.33
N GLY A 43 -12.51 6.88 -1.55
CA GLY A 43 -11.20 6.26 -1.75
C GLY A 43 -10.10 6.96 -0.94
N ALA A 44 -9.99 8.29 -1.06
CA ALA A 44 -8.96 9.06 -0.34
C ALA A 44 -9.09 8.98 1.19
N ASP A 45 -10.31 9.04 1.74
CA ASP A 45 -10.58 8.79 3.17
C ASP A 45 -10.13 7.38 3.58
N GLY A 46 -10.31 6.42 2.68
CA GLY A 46 -9.86 5.04 2.87
C GLY A 46 -8.35 4.93 3.03
N GLU A 47 -7.60 5.46 2.07
CA GLU A 47 -6.13 5.46 2.08
C GLU A 47 -5.56 6.20 3.29
N GLN A 48 -6.19 7.30 3.72
CA GLN A 48 -5.78 8.01 4.94
C GLN A 48 -5.95 7.16 6.20
N ARG A 49 -7.07 6.44 6.32
CA ARG A 49 -7.29 5.52 7.45
C ARG A 49 -6.31 4.35 7.43
N ALA A 50 -6.09 3.74 6.27
CA ALA A 50 -5.11 2.69 6.11
C ALA A 50 -3.71 3.19 6.50
N ALA A 51 -3.29 4.36 6.01
CA ALA A 51 -2.01 4.97 6.36
C ALA A 51 -1.85 5.16 7.87
N ALA A 52 -2.86 5.69 8.58
CA ALA A 52 -2.82 5.87 10.04
C ALA A 52 -2.57 4.54 10.79
N LEU A 53 -3.15 3.43 10.32
CA LEU A 53 -2.90 2.10 10.89
C LEU A 53 -1.45 1.65 10.63
N LEU A 54 -0.98 1.85 9.40
CA LEU A 54 0.36 1.44 8.95
C LEU A 54 1.47 2.25 9.63
N GLU A 55 1.25 3.54 9.91
CA GLU A 55 2.16 4.37 10.70
C GLU A 55 2.41 3.79 12.10
N SER A 56 1.45 3.06 12.67
CA SER A 56 1.64 2.39 13.95
C SER A 56 2.72 1.28 13.93
N LEU A 57 3.12 0.80 12.74
CA LEU A 57 4.22 -0.14 12.53
C LEU A 57 5.59 0.57 12.56
N THR A 58 5.65 1.86 12.23
CA THR A 58 6.90 2.65 12.22
C THR A 58 7.27 3.17 13.61
N GLN A 59 6.52 2.80 14.65
CA GLN A 59 6.81 3.18 16.02
C GLN A 59 7.78 2.21 16.71
N ARG A 60 8.69 2.73 17.52
CA ARG A 60 9.60 1.94 18.38
C ARG A 60 8.83 1.29 19.53
N ARG A 61 8.45 0.02 19.36
CA ARG A 61 7.57 -0.66 20.32
C ARG A 61 8.28 -1.23 21.54
N ARG A 62 9.43 -1.90 21.38
CA ARG A 62 10.12 -2.49 22.53
C ARG A 62 10.85 -1.40 23.31
N ARG A 63 10.72 -1.44 24.65
CA ARG A 63 11.44 -0.53 25.56
C ARG A 63 12.95 -0.54 25.26
N ARG A 64 13.51 -1.73 25.00
CA ARG A 64 14.92 -1.90 24.63
C ARG A 64 15.29 -1.14 23.35
N ASP A 65 14.45 -1.17 22.32
CA ASP A 65 14.74 -0.47 21.06
C ASP A 65 14.71 1.05 21.24
N ARG A 66 13.81 1.54 22.11
CA ARG A 66 13.80 2.96 22.51
C ARG A 66 15.07 3.34 23.27
N LEU A 67 15.48 2.53 24.25
CA LEU A 67 16.68 2.76 25.07
C LEU A 67 17.97 2.72 24.25
N LEU A 68 18.04 1.83 23.26
CA LEU A 68 19.21 1.67 22.38
C LEU A 68 19.13 2.54 21.12
N HIS A 69 18.17 3.47 21.03
CA HIS A 69 17.94 4.33 19.87
C HIS A 69 17.85 3.58 18.53
N ARG A 70 17.42 2.31 18.55
CA ARG A 70 17.30 1.51 17.33
C ARG A 70 16.20 2.07 16.43
N PRO A 71 16.40 2.15 15.11
CA PRO A 71 15.35 2.60 14.21
C PRO A 71 14.16 1.64 14.26
N PRO A 72 12.96 2.11 13.91
CA PRO A 72 11.81 1.23 13.71
C PRO A 72 12.13 0.14 12.68
N SER A 73 11.62 -1.06 12.91
CA SER A 73 11.86 -2.19 11.99
C SER A 73 11.06 -2.08 10.69
N TRP A 74 10.04 -1.22 10.65
CA TRP A 74 9.20 -0.99 9.48
C TRP A 74 9.36 0.44 8.98
N ARG A 75 9.33 0.59 7.66
CA ARG A 75 9.23 1.85 6.93
C ARG A 75 7.99 1.81 6.04
N VAL A 76 7.40 2.97 5.78
CA VAL A 76 6.24 3.12 4.90
C VAL A 76 6.50 4.24 3.89
N LEU A 77 6.02 4.04 2.67
CA LEU A 77 5.92 5.03 1.61
C LEU A 77 4.47 5.07 1.14
N HIS A 78 3.98 6.24 0.80
CA HIS A 78 2.59 6.43 0.34
C HIS A 78 2.57 6.97 -1.08
N SER A 79 1.49 6.67 -1.83
CA SER A 79 1.26 7.13 -3.21
C SER A 79 2.51 7.00 -4.09
N VAL A 80 3.05 5.79 -4.10
CA VAL A 80 4.26 5.42 -4.85
C VAL A 80 3.91 5.40 -6.34
N PRO A 81 4.46 6.31 -7.16
CA PRO A 81 4.02 6.49 -8.54
C PRO A 81 4.39 5.27 -9.40
N LEU A 82 3.57 4.99 -10.40
CA LEU A 82 3.84 4.01 -11.44
C LEU A 82 3.69 4.67 -12.82
N ASP A 83 4.36 4.12 -13.83
CA ASP A 83 4.16 4.55 -15.21
C ASP A 83 2.68 4.44 -15.60
N GLY A 84 2.20 5.42 -16.37
CA GLY A 84 0.80 5.53 -16.78
C GLY A 84 -0.10 6.32 -15.82
N GLY A 85 0.47 6.96 -14.78
CA GLY A 85 -0.25 7.87 -13.90
C GLY A 85 -1.03 7.21 -12.77
N ALA A 86 -0.89 5.89 -12.60
CA ALA A 86 -1.36 5.18 -11.42
C ALA A 86 -0.35 5.28 -10.27
N ASP A 87 -0.77 4.96 -9.05
CA ASP A 87 0.09 4.79 -7.89
C ASP A 87 -0.25 3.52 -7.10
N ILE A 88 0.73 3.04 -6.33
CA ILE A 88 0.53 2.07 -5.27
C ILE A 88 0.20 2.87 -4.01
N ASP A 89 -0.95 2.61 -3.38
CA ASP A 89 -1.41 3.40 -2.22
C ASP A 89 -0.34 3.43 -1.14
N HIS A 90 0.17 2.25 -0.73
CA HIS A 90 1.24 2.15 0.25
C HIS A 90 2.24 1.02 -0.05
N VAL A 91 3.52 1.30 0.18
CA VAL A 91 4.60 0.31 0.17
C VAL A 91 5.23 0.25 1.55
N LEU A 92 5.22 -0.92 2.17
CA LEU A 92 5.92 -1.17 3.42
C LEU A 92 7.20 -1.95 3.17
N VAL A 93 8.26 -1.56 3.85
CA VAL A 93 9.53 -2.29 3.92
C VAL A 93 9.77 -2.66 5.38
N GLY A 94 9.90 -3.94 5.68
CA GLY A 94 10.11 -4.41 7.04
C GLY A 94 10.69 -5.81 7.11
N PRO A 95 10.74 -6.42 8.31
CA PRO A 95 11.42 -7.70 8.50
C PRO A 95 10.89 -8.80 7.56
N PRO A 96 9.59 -8.92 7.25
CA PRO A 96 9.11 -9.96 6.33
C PRO A 96 9.49 -9.76 4.86
N GLY A 97 10.02 -8.59 4.48
CA GLY A 97 10.22 -8.18 3.09
C GLY A 97 9.43 -6.92 2.76
N VAL A 98 8.91 -6.85 1.53
CA VAL A 98 8.08 -5.73 1.05
C VAL A 98 6.62 -6.16 1.01
N CYS A 99 5.72 -5.23 1.35
CA CYS A 99 4.28 -5.40 1.16
C CYS A 99 3.74 -4.22 0.36
N THR A 100 3.03 -4.48 -0.74
CA THR A 100 2.21 -3.47 -1.42
C THR A 100 0.80 -3.56 -0.85
N VAL A 101 0.24 -2.42 -0.43
CA VAL A 101 -1.09 -2.36 0.18
C VAL A 101 -1.99 -1.59 -0.76
N ASN A 102 -3.03 -2.28 -1.22
CA ASN A 102 -4.13 -1.68 -1.94
C ASN A 102 -5.32 -1.51 -0.98
N THR A 103 -5.88 -0.31 -0.92
CA THR A 103 -6.91 0.07 0.05
C THR A 103 -8.29 0.02 -0.60
N ARG A 104 -9.21 -0.74 0.01
CA ARG A 104 -10.62 -0.80 -0.40
C ARG A 104 -11.50 -0.27 0.72
N HIS A 105 -12.10 0.89 0.49
CA HIS A 105 -13.00 1.53 1.43
C HIS A 105 -14.46 1.30 1.04
N HIS A 106 -15.18 0.63 1.93
CA HIS A 106 -16.63 0.45 1.83
C HIS A 106 -17.28 0.94 3.13
N ARG A 107 -18.42 1.64 3.05
CA ARG A 107 -19.10 2.15 4.25
C ARG A 107 -20.28 1.26 4.61
N GLY A 108 -20.11 0.40 5.63
CA GLY A 108 -21.21 -0.37 6.22
C GLY A 108 -21.85 -1.44 5.31
N GLY A 109 -21.22 -1.79 4.19
CA GLY A 109 -21.66 -2.84 3.27
C GLY A 109 -21.29 -4.25 3.75
N ARG A 110 -21.88 -5.27 3.11
CA ARG A 110 -21.54 -6.67 3.36
C ARG A 110 -20.39 -7.07 2.46
N ILE A 111 -19.26 -7.42 3.07
CA ILE A 111 -18.09 -7.94 2.35
C ILE A 111 -17.90 -9.43 2.68
N GLU A 112 -17.76 -10.22 1.62
CA GLU A 112 -17.42 -11.64 1.69
C GLU A 112 -16.12 -11.90 0.91
N LEU A 113 -15.16 -12.58 1.54
CA LEU A 113 -13.94 -13.05 0.89
C LEU A 113 -14.11 -14.52 0.46
N ASP A 114 -14.08 -14.75 -0.84
CA ASP A 114 -14.25 -16.05 -1.50
C ASP A 114 -13.04 -16.35 -2.41
N GLY A 115 -11.89 -16.60 -1.77
CA GLY A 115 -10.61 -16.85 -2.41
C GLY A 115 -10.17 -15.67 -3.27
N GLU A 116 -10.28 -15.82 -4.58
CA GLU A 116 -9.85 -14.82 -5.58
C GLU A 116 -10.82 -13.64 -5.75
N ALA A 117 -11.98 -13.67 -5.08
CA ALA A 117 -12.96 -12.60 -5.18
C ALA A 117 -13.26 -12.00 -3.81
N LEU A 118 -13.27 -10.66 -3.78
CA LEU A 118 -13.92 -9.90 -2.75
C LEU A 118 -15.32 -9.54 -3.27
N VAL A 119 -16.36 -10.09 -2.63
CA VAL A 119 -17.76 -9.84 -2.99
C VAL A 119 -18.29 -8.72 -2.12
N VAL A 120 -18.71 -7.63 -2.74
CA VAL A 120 -19.21 -6.43 -2.06
C VAL A 120 -20.67 -6.25 -2.43
N ASP A 121 -21.57 -6.36 -1.45
CA ASP A 121 -23.02 -6.24 -1.64
C ASP A 121 -23.57 -7.10 -2.79
N GLY A 122 -23.01 -8.32 -2.93
CA GLY A 122 -23.39 -9.29 -3.96
C GLY A 122 -22.60 -9.20 -5.28
N PHE A 123 -21.80 -8.15 -5.46
CA PHE A 123 -21.00 -7.95 -6.68
C PHE A 123 -19.57 -8.44 -6.49
N ARG A 124 -19.12 -9.36 -7.35
CA ARG A 124 -17.74 -9.86 -7.36
C ARG A 124 -16.80 -8.78 -7.89
N THR A 125 -15.71 -8.52 -7.17
CA THR A 125 -14.67 -7.56 -7.58
C THR A 125 -13.35 -8.27 -7.93
N THR A 126 -12.41 -7.52 -8.52
CA THR A 126 -11.07 -7.98 -8.87
C THR A 126 -10.01 -7.62 -7.81
N ALA A 127 -10.40 -7.22 -6.60
CA ALA A 127 -9.47 -6.65 -5.61
C ALA A 127 -8.26 -7.55 -5.30
N VAL A 128 -8.47 -8.86 -5.16
CA VAL A 128 -7.40 -9.84 -4.88
C VAL A 128 -6.43 -9.99 -6.07
N PRO A 129 -6.89 -10.32 -7.31
CA PRO A 129 -5.98 -10.41 -8.44
C PRO A 129 -5.35 -9.05 -8.82
N ASP A 130 -6.01 -7.92 -8.56
CA ASP A 130 -5.43 -6.58 -8.75
C ASP A 130 -4.23 -6.37 -7.81
N ALA A 131 -4.39 -6.65 -6.51
CA ALA A 131 -3.31 -6.54 -5.53
C ALA A 131 -2.12 -7.46 -5.89
N ARG A 132 -2.39 -8.69 -6.37
CA ARG A 132 -1.35 -9.61 -6.84
C ARG A 132 -0.56 -9.03 -8.01
N ARG A 133 -1.23 -8.47 -9.01
CA ARG A 133 -0.57 -7.83 -10.16
C ARG A 133 0.23 -6.61 -9.75
N GLU A 134 -0.28 -5.81 -8.81
CA GLU A 134 0.42 -4.66 -8.25
C GLU A 134 1.71 -5.09 -7.53
N ALA A 135 1.66 -6.11 -6.68
CA ALA A 135 2.84 -6.65 -6.01
C ALA A 135 3.87 -7.24 -6.99
N ALA A 136 3.41 -7.94 -8.03
CA ALA A 136 4.29 -8.44 -9.10
C ALA A 136 4.99 -7.29 -9.84
N ARG A 137 4.23 -6.25 -10.23
CA ARG A 137 4.80 -5.05 -10.86
C ARG A 137 5.80 -4.34 -9.93
N ALA A 138 5.47 -4.22 -8.65
CA ALA A 138 6.36 -3.64 -7.66
C ALA A 138 7.67 -4.43 -7.52
N ARG A 139 7.58 -5.75 -7.54
CA ARG A 139 8.75 -6.65 -7.55
C ARG A 139 9.61 -6.40 -8.78
N ASP A 140 9.01 -6.39 -9.97
CA ASP A 140 9.72 -6.22 -11.25
C ASP A 140 10.41 -4.86 -11.37
N LEU A 141 9.89 -3.84 -10.68
CA LEU A 141 10.52 -2.51 -10.61
C LEU A 141 11.61 -2.46 -9.53
N LEU A 142 11.31 -2.92 -8.31
CA LEU A 142 12.19 -2.76 -7.16
C LEU A 142 13.37 -3.73 -7.18
N VAL A 143 13.11 -5.03 -7.34
CA VAL A 143 14.10 -6.09 -7.14
C VAL A 143 15.30 -5.94 -8.09
N PRO A 144 15.12 -5.57 -9.38
CA PRO A 144 16.24 -5.35 -10.29
C PRO A 144 17.24 -4.28 -9.87
N ARG A 145 16.88 -3.40 -8.93
CA ARG A 145 17.69 -2.27 -8.46
C ARG A 145 18.37 -2.55 -7.11
N LEU A 146 18.11 -3.70 -6.50
CA LEU A 146 18.69 -4.09 -5.20
C LEU A 146 20.06 -4.77 -5.35
N PRO A 147 20.90 -4.82 -4.31
CA PRO A 147 22.08 -5.68 -4.26
C PRO A 147 21.76 -7.14 -4.60
N PRO A 148 22.69 -7.91 -5.22
CA PRO A 148 22.46 -9.31 -5.60
C PRO A 148 21.96 -10.21 -4.47
N VAL A 149 22.44 -9.99 -3.24
CA VAL A 149 22.03 -10.76 -2.04
C VAL A 149 20.56 -10.56 -1.67
N LEU A 150 19.90 -9.49 -2.15
CA LEU A 150 18.51 -9.18 -1.85
C LEU A 150 17.57 -9.51 -3.02
N ARG A 151 18.02 -10.25 -4.05
CA ARG A 151 17.21 -10.56 -5.24
C ARG A 151 16.09 -11.58 -5.00
N THR A 152 16.17 -12.33 -3.90
CA THR A 152 15.11 -13.26 -3.46
C THR A 152 14.13 -12.61 -2.47
N LEU A 153 14.19 -11.28 -2.31
CA LEU A 153 13.30 -10.50 -1.46
C LEU A 153 11.82 -10.85 -1.71
N PRO A 154 11.08 -11.26 -0.67
CA PRO A 154 9.64 -11.42 -0.77
C PRO A 154 8.95 -10.07 -0.98
N VAL A 155 8.05 -10.00 -1.96
CA VAL A 155 7.13 -8.88 -2.19
C VAL A 155 5.71 -9.45 -2.11
N ARG A 156 4.93 -9.02 -1.12
CA ARG A 156 3.61 -9.61 -0.82
C ARG A 156 2.47 -8.63 -1.11
N PRO A 157 1.42 -9.08 -1.80
CA PRO A 157 0.21 -8.28 -1.99
C PRO A 157 -0.64 -8.26 -0.72
N VAL A 158 -1.18 -7.07 -0.42
CA VAL A 158 -2.08 -6.84 0.71
C VAL A 158 -3.30 -6.05 0.24
N VAL A 159 -4.49 -6.54 0.60
CA VAL A 159 -5.75 -5.81 0.48
C VAL A 159 -6.17 -5.34 1.87
N ALA A 160 -6.13 -4.03 2.09
CA ALA A 160 -6.61 -3.41 3.32
C ALA A 160 -8.08 -3.00 3.15
N LEU A 161 -8.96 -3.64 3.90
CA LEU A 161 -10.38 -3.30 3.95
C LEU A 161 -10.65 -2.32 5.09
N VAL A 162 -11.19 -1.16 4.76
CA VAL A 162 -11.53 -0.11 5.73
C VAL A 162 -13.01 0.23 5.67
N GLY A 163 -13.60 0.57 6.82
CA GLY A 163 -15.01 1.00 6.93
C GLY A 163 -16.08 -0.09 6.88
N ALA A 164 -15.70 -1.37 6.76
CA ALA A 164 -16.62 -2.50 6.73
C ALA A 164 -16.05 -3.75 7.41
N ALA A 165 -16.95 -4.59 7.92
CA ALA A 165 -16.60 -5.93 8.38
C ALA A 165 -16.53 -6.90 7.20
N MET A 166 -15.73 -7.95 7.33
CA MET A 166 -15.54 -8.98 6.32
C MET A 166 -15.92 -10.35 6.90
N GLN A 167 -16.72 -11.11 6.16
CA GLN A 167 -16.91 -12.55 6.36
C GLN A 167 -15.97 -13.31 5.44
N VAL A 168 -15.37 -14.39 5.93
CA VAL A 168 -14.44 -15.21 5.14
C VAL A 168 -15.08 -16.55 4.85
N ARG A 169 -15.19 -16.89 3.57
CA ARG A 169 -15.53 -18.24 3.11
C ARG A 169 -14.30 -19.03 2.70
N ARG A 170 -13.36 -18.37 2.01
CA ARG A 170 -12.09 -18.97 1.62
C ARG A 170 -11.02 -17.89 1.57
N TRP A 171 -9.87 -18.15 2.17
CA TRP A 171 -8.68 -17.30 2.02
C TRP A 171 -8.02 -17.51 0.65
N PRO A 172 -7.49 -16.48 -0.01
CA PRO A 172 -6.55 -16.66 -1.11
C PRO A 172 -5.20 -17.17 -0.57
N ASP A 173 -4.43 -17.83 -1.44
CA ASP A 173 -3.19 -18.52 -1.02
C ASP A 173 -2.02 -17.57 -0.75
N ASP A 174 -1.93 -16.47 -1.50
CA ASP A 174 -0.74 -15.60 -1.57
C ASP A 174 -1.03 -14.11 -1.29
N VAL A 175 -2.30 -13.76 -1.05
CA VAL A 175 -2.74 -12.38 -0.78
C VAL A 175 -3.21 -12.22 0.67
N ILE A 176 -2.64 -11.24 1.36
CA ILE A 176 -3.11 -10.89 2.70
C ILE A 176 -4.34 -10.01 2.56
N VAL A 177 -5.49 -10.48 3.00
CA VAL A 177 -6.70 -9.65 3.06
C VAL A 177 -7.01 -9.38 4.53
N ALA A 178 -7.03 -8.11 4.93
CA ALA A 178 -7.24 -7.76 6.33
C ALA A 178 -8.15 -6.55 6.49
N THR A 179 -9.01 -6.61 7.50
CA THR A 179 -9.80 -5.45 7.94
C THR A 179 -8.93 -4.50 8.75
N GLU A 180 -9.40 -3.25 8.92
CA GLU A 180 -8.78 -2.21 9.75
C GLU A 180 -8.30 -2.71 11.13
N GLY A 181 -9.13 -3.48 11.84
CA GLY A 181 -8.77 -4.03 13.15
C GLY A 181 -7.73 -5.15 13.13
N ALA A 182 -7.52 -5.81 11.99
CA ALA A 182 -6.63 -6.96 11.85
C ALA A 182 -5.35 -6.65 11.07
N LEU A 183 -5.32 -5.58 10.27
CA LEU A 183 -4.24 -5.25 9.32
C LEU A 183 -2.86 -5.24 9.97
N VAL A 184 -2.72 -4.49 11.07
CA VAL A 184 -1.44 -4.35 11.78
C VAL A 184 -0.98 -5.69 12.38
N ALA A 185 -1.91 -6.49 12.91
CA ALA A 185 -1.60 -7.80 13.47
C ALA A 185 -1.18 -8.78 12.37
N ALA A 186 -1.88 -8.78 11.23
CA ALA A 186 -1.56 -9.63 10.09
C ALA A 186 -0.15 -9.35 9.56
N LEU A 187 0.21 -8.07 9.36
CA LEU A 187 1.54 -7.66 8.89
C LEU A 187 2.66 -8.04 9.87
N ARG A 188 2.41 -7.92 11.19
CA ARG A 188 3.38 -8.32 12.22
C ARG A 188 3.56 -9.83 12.35
N GLY A 189 2.53 -10.61 12.02
CA GLY A 189 2.55 -12.06 12.09
C GLY A 189 3.37 -12.73 10.98
N LEU A 190 3.77 -11.97 9.96
CA LEU A 190 4.56 -12.50 8.85
C LEU A 190 5.97 -12.88 9.29
N THR A 191 6.44 -14.01 8.76
CA THR A 191 7.79 -14.53 9.04
C THR A 191 8.87 -13.55 8.59
N PRO A 192 9.79 -13.14 9.47
CA PRO A 192 10.93 -12.31 9.11
C PRO A 192 11.84 -13.00 8.07
N ALA A 193 12.26 -12.25 7.05
CA ALA A 193 13.18 -12.63 5.99
C ALA A 193 14.36 -11.66 5.83
N LEU A 194 14.25 -10.45 6.36
CA LEU A 194 15.25 -9.38 6.30
C LEU A 194 15.74 -9.03 7.71
N ASP A 195 17.04 -8.77 7.83
CA ASP A 195 17.62 -8.09 8.98
C ASP A 195 17.52 -6.56 8.83
N ALA A 196 18.02 -5.83 9.82
CA ALA A 196 17.93 -4.36 9.84
C ALA A 196 18.69 -3.70 8.67
N TRP A 197 19.86 -4.22 8.31
CA TRP A 197 20.65 -3.70 7.19
C TRP A 197 19.91 -3.90 5.87
N ALA A 198 19.39 -5.10 5.64
CA ALA A 198 18.62 -5.41 4.44
C ALA A 198 17.35 -4.55 4.32
N VAL A 199 16.65 -4.29 5.42
CA VAL A 199 15.52 -3.34 5.44
C VAL A 199 15.97 -1.94 5.00
N ASP A 200 17.08 -1.44 5.52
CA ASP A 200 17.58 -0.10 5.18
C ASP A 200 18.04 -0.03 3.71
N GLU A 201 18.70 -1.05 3.16
CA GLU A 201 19.08 -1.13 1.74
C GLU A 201 17.86 -1.14 0.81
N VAL A 202 16.86 -1.98 1.11
CA VAL A 202 15.62 -2.03 0.33
C VAL A 202 14.91 -0.69 0.37
N TYR A 203 14.82 -0.07 1.55
CA TYR A 203 14.17 1.21 1.71
C TYR A 203 14.89 2.35 0.98
N ALA A 204 16.23 2.36 1.00
CA ALA A 204 17.03 3.35 0.29
C ALA A 204 16.79 3.35 -1.22
N VAL A 205 16.53 2.17 -1.80
CA VAL A 205 16.13 2.04 -3.22
C VAL A 205 14.65 2.39 -3.39
N ALA A 206 13.77 1.83 -2.55
CA ALA A 206 12.32 2.04 -2.65
C ALA A 206 11.90 3.51 -2.52
N ARG A 207 12.59 4.34 -1.74
CA ARG A 207 12.20 5.75 -1.58
C ARG A 207 12.49 6.62 -2.81
N ARG A 208 13.27 6.15 -3.78
CA ARG A 208 13.61 6.94 -4.98
C ARG A 208 12.50 6.82 -6.02
N THR A 209 12.02 7.93 -6.54
CA THR A 209 10.97 7.93 -7.58
C THR A 209 11.40 7.18 -8.84
N GLY A 210 12.64 7.35 -9.30
CA GLY A 210 13.19 6.61 -10.46
C GLY A 210 13.29 5.09 -10.28
N THR A 211 13.00 4.55 -9.09
CA THR A 211 12.81 3.11 -8.89
C THR A 211 11.53 2.62 -9.57
N TRP A 212 10.49 3.44 -9.57
CA TRP A 212 9.12 3.03 -9.89
C TRP A 212 8.60 3.54 -11.23
N ILE A 213 9.23 4.58 -11.75
CA ILE A 213 8.93 5.13 -13.07
C ILE A 213 10.14 4.94 -13.99
N ALA A 214 9.88 4.49 -15.21
CA ALA A 214 10.86 4.55 -16.28
C ALA A 214 10.81 5.95 -16.89
N TYR A 215 11.92 6.69 -16.81
CA TYR A 215 12.09 7.92 -17.57
C TYR A 215 12.33 7.60 -19.05
#